data_AF-A0A948V1D9-F1
#
_entry.id   AF-A0A948V1D9-F1
#
_cell.length_a   1.000
_cell.length_b   1.000
_cell.length_c   1.000
_cell.angle_alpha   90.00
_cell.angle_beta   90.00
_cell.angle_gamma   90.00
#
_symmetry.space_group_name_H-M   'P 1'
#
loop_
_entity.id
_entity.type
_entity.pdbx_description
1 polymer ?
#
loop_
_entity_poly.entity_id
_entity_poly.type
_entity_poly.pdbx_seq_one_letter_code
_entity_poly.pdbx_strand_id
1 'polypeptide(L)'
;MAGRFPILYIAEADASDAILSSGVLAYLVEAMPQASFTVVGSPKSAPLFADTPRLDRLIVLERDSRLDWIGLWNKVRETRWGLVVDMRGTTLSGKLKRQKRAVRGAWEAGVHAVEQAARVLQLETAPAPKLFVSETTRAAADALIPAEGVPLLAIGPGADWMGKVWPSERYAKIAVALVGDGGPLEGGRVIVVGDDNAREAAHVVRLSLPRNRVTELQGRLGRLETVAALGRAALYVGADTLWTDLAVAAGTPVVAVFGPSDEVEHGPWGGIAVRGPRSVDEFRKIDPNLNQAILHMHDLPADRVLRAAKTLLEKGDGTLQRS
;
A
#
# COMPACT_ATOMS: atom_id res chain seq x y z
N MET A 1 -26.07 -26.64 12.16
CA MET A 1 -24.72 -26.18 11.81
C MET A 1 -24.80 -25.46 10.47
N ALA A 2 -24.74 -24.13 10.45
CA ALA A 2 -24.67 -23.40 9.19
C ALA A 2 -23.37 -23.83 8.48
N GLY A 3 -23.48 -24.34 7.25
CA GLY A 3 -22.32 -24.83 6.50
C GLY A 3 -21.31 -23.70 6.29
N ARG A 4 -20.04 -23.95 6.59
CA ARG A 4 -18.91 -23.05 6.31
C ARG A 4 -18.94 -22.68 4.81
N PHE A 5 -18.80 -21.39 4.48
CA PHE A 5 -18.79 -20.91 3.09
C PHE A 5 -17.34 -20.66 2.65
N PRO A 6 -16.60 -21.65 2.11
CA PRO A 6 -15.19 -21.47 1.77
C PRO A 6 -15.03 -20.55 0.56
N ILE A 7 -14.17 -19.56 0.69
CA ILE A 7 -13.79 -18.61 -0.37
C ILE A 7 -12.33 -18.84 -0.74
N LEU A 8 -12.07 -19.03 -2.03
CA LEU A 8 -10.72 -19.02 -2.59
C LEU A 8 -10.46 -17.64 -3.18
N TYR A 9 -9.48 -16.91 -2.64
CA TYR A 9 -9.03 -15.63 -3.15
C TYR A 9 -7.65 -15.78 -3.78
N ILE A 10 -7.54 -15.62 -5.10
CA ILE A 10 -6.26 -15.65 -5.83
C ILE A 10 -5.84 -14.20 -6.03
N ALA A 11 -4.97 -13.70 -5.16
CA ALA A 11 -4.45 -12.34 -5.21
C ALA A 11 -3.47 -12.17 -6.38
N GLU A 12 -3.29 -10.93 -6.81
CA GLU A 12 -2.28 -10.51 -7.78
C GLU A 12 -0.87 -11.00 -7.38
N ALA A 13 0.01 -11.19 -8.37
CA ALA A 13 1.39 -11.60 -8.10
C ALA A 13 2.25 -10.42 -7.63
N ASP A 14 1.98 -9.23 -8.18
CA ASP A 14 2.61 -8.01 -7.73
C ASP A 14 2.08 -7.58 -6.35
N ALA A 15 2.95 -6.97 -5.53
CA ALA A 15 2.62 -6.59 -4.18
C ALA A 15 1.76 -5.31 -4.13
N SER A 16 2.08 -4.30 -4.95
CA SER A 16 1.34 -3.04 -5.00
C SER A 16 -0.07 -3.27 -5.53
N ASP A 17 -0.22 -4.01 -6.62
CA ASP A 17 -1.54 -4.39 -7.15
C ASP A 17 -2.38 -5.12 -6.10
N ALA A 18 -1.79 -6.07 -5.37
CA ALA A 18 -2.47 -6.82 -4.33
C ALA A 18 -2.89 -5.96 -3.13
N ILE A 19 -2.14 -4.90 -2.81
CA ILE A 19 -2.54 -3.93 -1.79
C ILE A 19 -3.71 -3.09 -2.30
N LEU A 20 -3.61 -2.53 -3.50
CA LEU A 20 -4.67 -1.71 -4.08
C LEU A 20 -5.98 -2.50 -4.22
N SER A 21 -5.90 -3.79 -4.55
CA SER A 21 -7.08 -4.65 -4.64
C SER A 21 -7.58 -5.21 -3.30
N SER A 22 -6.81 -5.07 -2.21
CA SER A 22 -7.10 -5.71 -0.91
C SER A 22 -8.45 -5.35 -0.30
N GLY A 23 -9.01 -4.18 -0.66
CA GLY A 23 -10.35 -3.77 -0.26
C GLY A 23 -11.44 -4.76 -0.68
N VAL A 24 -11.24 -5.48 -1.78
CA VAL A 24 -12.15 -6.55 -2.26
C VAL A 24 -12.20 -7.71 -1.28
N LEU A 25 -11.04 -8.18 -0.81
CA LEU A 25 -10.98 -9.23 0.20
C LEU A 25 -11.53 -8.74 1.54
N ALA A 26 -11.18 -7.52 1.95
CA ALA A 26 -11.68 -6.92 3.19
C ALA A 26 -13.21 -6.81 3.20
N TYR A 27 -13.81 -6.37 2.09
CA TYR A 27 -15.25 -6.34 1.90
C TYR A 27 -15.88 -7.73 2.10
N LEU A 28 -15.30 -8.79 1.54
CA LEU A 28 -15.82 -10.16 1.71
C LEU A 28 -15.70 -10.65 3.15
N VAL A 29 -14.61 -10.32 3.83
CA VAL A 29 -14.42 -10.63 5.26
C VAL A 29 -15.49 -9.93 6.10
N GLU A 30 -15.84 -8.69 5.81
CA GLU A 30 -16.83 -7.94 6.59
C GLU A 30 -18.27 -8.36 6.25
N ALA A 31 -18.58 -8.51 4.96
CA ALA A 31 -19.92 -8.82 4.48
C ALA A 31 -20.33 -10.29 4.66
N MET A 32 -19.38 -11.22 4.86
CA MET A 32 -19.66 -12.66 4.99
C MET A 32 -19.08 -13.27 6.27
N PRO A 33 -19.72 -13.10 7.44
CA PRO A 33 -19.23 -13.62 8.72
C PRO A 33 -19.05 -15.14 8.78
N GLN A 34 -19.85 -15.88 7.98
CA GLN A 34 -19.79 -17.35 7.86
C GLN A 34 -18.71 -17.86 6.89
N ALA A 35 -18.03 -16.97 6.18
CA ALA A 35 -17.02 -17.35 5.20
C ALA A 35 -15.68 -17.68 5.88
N SER A 36 -14.98 -18.65 5.29
CA SER A 36 -13.58 -18.92 5.60
C SER A 36 -12.74 -18.76 4.35
N PHE A 37 -11.48 -18.36 4.52
CA PHE A 37 -10.67 -17.86 3.41
C PHE A 37 -9.47 -18.76 3.15
N THR A 38 -9.27 -19.15 1.90
CA THR A 38 -7.97 -19.60 1.41
C THR A 38 -7.44 -18.54 0.47
N VAL A 39 -6.30 -17.96 0.81
CA VAL A 39 -5.67 -16.91 0.00
C VAL A 39 -4.46 -17.51 -0.72
N VAL A 40 -4.33 -17.22 -2.01
CA VAL A 40 -3.20 -17.59 -2.84
C VAL A 40 -2.50 -16.32 -3.30
N GLY A 41 -1.20 -16.24 -3.10
CA GLY A 41 -0.38 -15.11 -3.55
C GLY A 41 1.00 -15.55 -4.02
N SER A 42 1.78 -14.62 -4.56
CA SER A 42 3.22 -14.84 -4.81
C SER A 42 4.01 -14.69 -3.51
N PRO A 43 5.34 -14.95 -3.48
CA PRO A 43 6.17 -14.58 -2.34
C PRO A 43 6.09 -13.08 -1.99
N LYS A 44 5.74 -12.24 -2.97
CA LYS A 44 5.55 -10.81 -2.81
C LYS A 44 4.12 -10.39 -2.45
N SER A 45 3.08 -11.22 -2.59
CA SER A 45 1.72 -10.77 -2.22
C SER A 45 1.12 -11.57 -1.08
N ALA A 46 1.45 -12.85 -0.94
CA ALA A 46 0.90 -13.70 0.11
C ALA A 46 1.14 -13.15 1.53
N PRO A 47 2.34 -12.65 1.91
CA PRO A 47 2.56 -12.14 3.27
C PRO A 47 1.64 -10.98 3.67
N LEU A 48 1.09 -10.23 2.71
CA LEU A 48 0.15 -9.12 2.97
C LEU A 48 -1.18 -9.62 3.56
N PHE A 49 -1.53 -10.88 3.34
CA PHE A 49 -2.82 -11.44 3.74
C PHE A 49 -2.71 -12.40 4.93
N ALA A 50 -1.56 -12.48 5.59
CA ALA A 50 -1.29 -13.43 6.67
C ALA A 50 -2.22 -13.25 7.88
N ASP A 51 -2.60 -12.00 8.18
CA ASP A 51 -3.49 -11.66 9.30
C ASP A 51 -4.97 -11.58 8.92
N THR A 52 -5.35 -12.12 7.76
CA THR A 52 -6.77 -12.12 7.32
C THR A 52 -7.65 -12.88 8.33
N PRO A 53 -8.74 -12.28 8.84
CA PRO A 53 -9.66 -12.97 9.72
C PRO A 53 -10.28 -14.21 9.07
N ARG A 54 -10.38 -15.31 9.83
CA ARG A 54 -10.93 -16.60 9.35
C ARG A 54 -10.16 -17.16 8.15
N LEU A 55 -8.85 -16.90 8.08
CA LEU A 55 -7.94 -17.52 7.12
C LEU A 55 -7.67 -18.98 7.50
N ASP A 56 -8.05 -19.88 6.60
CA ASP A 56 -7.81 -21.32 6.73
C ASP A 56 -6.41 -21.69 6.24
N ARG A 57 -6.02 -21.08 5.11
CA ARG A 57 -4.79 -21.41 4.39
C ARG A 57 -4.28 -20.19 3.65
N LEU A 58 -2.99 -19.90 3.83
CA LEU A 58 -2.23 -19.02 2.96
C LEU A 58 -1.33 -19.88 2.07
N ILE A 59 -1.49 -19.79 0.76
CA ILE A 59 -0.73 -20.58 -0.21
C ILE A 59 0.18 -19.64 -1.00
N VAL A 60 1.49 -19.86 -0.90
CA VAL A 60 2.50 -19.16 -1.69
C VAL A 60 2.74 -19.92 -2.99
N LEU A 61 2.63 -19.22 -4.12
CA LEU A 61 2.95 -19.70 -5.45
C LEU A 61 4.30 -19.12 -5.87
N GLU A 62 5.37 -19.89 -5.67
CA GLU A 62 6.76 -19.41 -5.70
C GLU A 62 7.18 -18.78 -7.03
N ARG A 63 6.96 -19.48 -8.15
CA ARG A 63 7.52 -19.09 -9.46
C ARG A 63 6.46 -18.87 -10.53
N ASP A 64 5.19 -18.96 -10.15
CA ASP A 64 4.05 -18.90 -11.08
C ASP A 64 4.18 -19.87 -12.27
N SER A 65 4.97 -20.95 -12.10
CA SER A 65 5.30 -21.88 -13.18
C SER A 65 4.17 -22.89 -13.39
N ARG A 66 4.16 -23.56 -14.55
CA ARG A 66 3.17 -24.62 -14.82
C ARG A 66 3.13 -25.70 -13.72
N LEU A 67 4.28 -26.05 -13.14
CA LEU A 67 4.34 -27.02 -12.04
C LEU A 67 3.72 -26.46 -10.76
N ASP A 68 3.97 -25.19 -10.45
CA ASP A 68 3.36 -24.52 -9.30
C ASP A 68 1.83 -24.47 -9.44
N TRP A 69 1.33 -24.18 -10.64
CA TRP A 69 -0.11 -24.19 -10.93
C TRP A 69 -0.73 -25.58 -10.81
N ILE A 70 -0.02 -26.64 -11.22
CA ILE A 70 -0.47 -28.03 -11.00
C ILE A 70 -0.48 -28.34 -9.49
N GLY A 71 0.54 -27.91 -8.76
CA GLY A 71 0.60 -28.04 -7.31
C GLY A 71 -0.55 -27.31 -6.61
N LEU A 72 -0.84 -26.08 -7.04
CA LEU A 72 -1.98 -25.30 -6.55
C LEU A 72 -3.29 -26.02 -6.85
N TRP A 73 -3.51 -26.47 -8.09
CA TRP A 73 -4.69 -27.25 -8.46
C TRP A 73 -4.91 -28.44 -7.52
N ASN A 74 -3.87 -29.24 -7.26
CA ASN A 74 -3.96 -30.37 -6.34
C ASN A 74 -4.34 -29.94 -4.91
N LYS A 75 -3.86 -28.78 -4.45
CA LYS A 75 -4.19 -28.22 -3.13
C LYS A 75 -5.62 -27.71 -3.01
N VAL A 76 -6.28 -27.31 -4.10
CA VAL A 76 -7.60 -26.62 -4.05
C VAL A 76 -8.75 -27.36 -4.75
N ARG A 77 -8.48 -28.37 -5.59
CA ARG A 77 -9.50 -29.04 -6.43
C ARG A 77 -10.55 -29.85 -5.67
N GLU A 78 -10.22 -30.32 -4.47
CA GLU A 78 -11.09 -31.22 -3.69
C GLU A 78 -12.16 -30.45 -2.90
N THR A 79 -11.94 -29.16 -2.68
CA THR A 79 -12.89 -28.28 -1.98
C THR A 79 -14.03 -27.89 -2.91
N ARG A 80 -15.27 -27.94 -2.40
CA ARG A 80 -16.44 -27.33 -3.05
C ARG A 80 -16.57 -25.88 -2.58
N TRP A 81 -16.05 -24.96 -3.39
CA TRP A 81 -15.98 -23.54 -3.04
C TRP A 81 -17.36 -22.88 -3.04
N GLY A 82 -17.61 -22.01 -2.07
CA GLY A 82 -18.75 -21.09 -2.12
C GLY A 82 -18.51 -20.03 -3.20
N LEU A 83 -17.36 -19.37 -3.11
CA LEU A 83 -16.93 -18.34 -4.05
C LEU A 83 -15.46 -18.53 -4.41
N VAL A 84 -15.12 -18.33 -5.69
CA VAL A 84 -13.74 -18.14 -6.13
C VAL A 84 -13.58 -16.73 -6.66
N VAL A 85 -12.68 -15.96 -6.08
CA VAL A 85 -12.28 -14.63 -6.56
C VAL A 85 -10.88 -14.74 -7.15
N ASP A 86 -10.76 -14.45 -8.43
CA ASP A 86 -9.52 -14.61 -9.19
C ASP A 86 -9.06 -13.24 -9.71
N MET A 87 -8.22 -12.58 -8.91
CA MET A 87 -7.67 -11.28 -9.24
C MET A 87 -6.53 -11.36 -10.26
N ARG A 88 -6.07 -12.57 -10.62
CA ARG A 88 -5.08 -12.76 -11.68
C ARG A 88 -5.72 -12.91 -13.07
N GLY A 89 -7.01 -13.21 -13.13
CA GLY A 89 -7.71 -13.47 -14.39
C GLY A 89 -7.40 -14.85 -14.97
N THR A 90 -7.12 -15.85 -14.13
CA THR A 90 -6.66 -17.15 -14.62
C THR A 90 -7.79 -18.07 -15.09
N THR A 91 -7.43 -19.12 -15.83
CA THR A 91 -8.38 -20.18 -16.22
C THR A 91 -8.64 -21.21 -15.11
N LEU A 92 -7.87 -21.18 -14.01
CA LEU A 92 -7.98 -22.14 -12.90
C LEU A 92 -9.36 -22.09 -12.25
N SER A 93 -9.84 -20.87 -11.99
CA SER A 93 -11.14 -20.59 -11.37
C SER A 93 -12.32 -21.22 -12.12
N GLY A 94 -12.21 -21.38 -13.44
CA GLY A 94 -13.21 -22.03 -14.28
C GLY A 94 -13.32 -23.55 -14.10
N LYS A 95 -12.27 -24.21 -13.62
CA LYS A 95 -12.17 -25.68 -13.52
C LYS A 95 -12.53 -26.22 -12.13
N LEU A 96 -12.55 -25.36 -11.11
CA LEU A 96 -12.82 -25.75 -9.73
C LEU A 96 -14.32 -26.03 -9.49
N LYS A 97 -14.65 -26.84 -8.48
CA LYS A 97 -16.03 -27.01 -8.01
C LYS A 97 -16.42 -25.79 -7.18
N ARG A 98 -17.44 -25.03 -7.60
CA ARG A 98 -17.82 -23.74 -6.99
C ARG A 98 -19.29 -23.37 -7.20
N GLN A 99 -19.88 -22.61 -6.29
CA GLN A 99 -21.20 -22.00 -6.48
C GLN A 99 -21.13 -20.73 -7.34
N LYS A 100 -20.28 -19.77 -6.96
CA LYS A 100 -20.05 -18.52 -7.70
C LYS A 100 -18.56 -18.33 -8.03
N ARG A 101 -18.29 -17.51 -9.05
CA ARG A 101 -16.94 -17.03 -9.38
C ARG A 101 -16.96 -15.56 -9.75
N ALA A 102 -15.86 -14.89 -9.47
CA ALA A 102 -15.57 -13.52 -9.82
C ALA A 102 -14.12 -13.50 -10.34
N VAL A 103 -13.90 -12.99 -11.54
CA VAL A 103 -12.60 -13.10 -12.23
C VAL A 103 -12.25 -11.75 -12.81
N ARG A 104 -11.01 -11.30 -12.62
CA ARG A 104 -10.51 -10.05 -13.18
C ARG A 104 -10.66 -10.03 -14.71
N GLY A 105 -11.24 -8.94 -15.21
CA GLY A 105 -11.38 -8.66 -16.64
C GLY A 105 -10.11 -8.07 -17.26
N ALA A 106 -10.26 -7.54 -18.48
CA ALA A 106 -9.20 -6.77 -19.12
C ALA A 106 -8.98 -5.44 -18.37
N TRP A 107 -7.75 -4.94 -18.40
CA TRP A 107 -7.40 -3.62 -17.86
C TRP A 107 -8.09 -2.51 -18.67
N GLU A 108 -8.66 -1.53 -17.97
CA GLU A 108 -9.30 -0.36 -18.59
C GLU A 108 -8.46 0.89 -18.32
N ALA A 109 -7.95 1.49 -19.40
CA ALA A 109 -7.10 2.67 -19.29
C ALA A 109 -7.85 3.87 -18.70
N GLY A 110 -7.19 4.60 -17.80
CA GLY A 110 -7.75 5.76 -17.10
C GLY A 110 -8.68 5.42 -15.95
N VAL A 111 -8.85 4.14 -15.60
CA VAL A 111 -9.61 3.71 -14.42
C VAL A 111 -8.65 3.33 -13.30
N HIS A 112 -8.91 3.80 -12.09
CA HIS A 112 -8.06 3.52 -10.95
C HIS A 112 -8.03 2.02 -10.61
N ALA A 113 -6.88 1.48 -10.23
CA ALA A 113 -6.70 0.05 -9.92
C ALA A 113 -7.71 -0.48 -8.88
N VAL A 114 -8.00 0.33 -7.85
CA VAL A 114 -9.01 0.04 -6.80
C VAL A 114 -10.43 -0.10 -7.38
N GLU A 115 -10.81 0.77 -8.32
CA GLU A 115 -12.11 0.69 -9.00
C GLU A 115 -12.18 -0.54 -9.91
N GLN A 116 -11.09 -0.83 -10.62
CA GLN A 116 -10.99 -2.05 -11.43
C GLN A 116 -11.12 -3.31 -10.57
N ALA A 117 -10.51 -3.33 -9.38
CA ALA A 117 -10.66 -4.42 -8.42
C ALA A 117 -12.11 -4.56 -7.94
N ALA A 118 -12.79 -3.46 -7.62
CA ALA A 118 -14.19 -3.47 -7.18
C ALA A 118 -15.14 -4.08 -8.24
N ARG A 119 -14.87 -3.85 -9.53
CA ARG A 119 -15.63 -4.40 -10.64
C ARG A 119 -15.57 -5.93 -10.71
N VAL A 120 -14.55 -6.58 -10.15
CA VAL A 120 -14.45 -8.05 -10.08
C VAL A 120 -15.64 -8.65 -9.35
N LEU A 121 -16.08 -8.01 -8.27
CA LEU A 121 -17.28 -8.38 -7.50
C LEU A 121 -18.53 -7.61 -7.92
N GLN A 122 -18.46 -6.77 -8.96
CA GLN A 122 -19.55 -5.89 -9.41
C GLN A 122 -20.07 -4.98 -8.29
N LEU A 123 -19.16 -4.46 -7.46
CA LEU A 123 -19.52 -3.54 -6.38
C LEU A 123 -19.85 -2.17 -6.95
N GLU A 124 -20.92 -1.55 -6.44
CA GLU A 124 -21.31 -0.19 -6.82
C GLU A 124 -20.31 0.86 -6.33
N THR A 125 -19.76 0.63 -5.13
CA THR A 125 -18.74 1.50 -4.51
C THR A 125 -17.45 0.71 -4.35
N ALA A 126 -16.34 1.31 -4.76
CA ALA A 126 -15.03 0.68 -4.62
C ALA A 126 -14.58 0.68 -3.15
N PRO A 127 -14.40 -0.50 -2.52
CA PRO A 127 -13.90 -0.56 -1.15
C PRO A 127 -12.46 -0.07 -1.11
N ALA A 128 -12.16 0.82 -0.17
CA ALA A 128 -10.79 1.31 0.02
C ALA A 128 -9.83 0.15 0.31
N PRO A 129 -8.56 0.22 -0.15
CA PRO A 129 -7.54 -0.74 0.24
C PRO A 129 -7.50 -0.93 1.75
N LYS A 130 -7.41 -2.19 2.18
CA LYS A 130 -7.39 -2.53 3.60
C LYS A 130 -6.70 -3.87 3.80
N LEU A 131 -5.65 -3.85 4.61
CA LEU A 131 -4.99 -5.06 5.10
C LEU A 131 -5.33 -5.25 6.58
N PHE A 132 -5.53 -6.51 6.97
CA PHE A 132 -5.74 -6.85 8.37
C PHE A 132 -4.40 -6.98 9.08
N VAL A 133 -4.38 -6.61 10.36
CA VAL A 133 -3.21 -6.67 11.23
C VAL A 133 -3.65 -7.32 12.54
N SER A 134 -2.99 -8.39 12.93
CA SER A 134 -3.24 -9.11 14.18
C SER A 134 -2.68 -8.34 15.38
N GLU A 135 -3.12 -8.70 16.60
CA GLU A 135 -2.56 -8.09 17.82
C GLU A 135 -1.05 -8.36 17.96
N THR A 136 -0.58 -9.55 17.57
CA THR A 136 0.84 -9.89 17.57
C THR A 136 1.64 -8.99 16.64
N THR A 137 1.17 -8.80 15.40
CA THR A 137 1.81 -7.92 14.42
C THR A 137 1.81 -6.47 14.90
N ARG A 138 0.71 -6.02 15.52
CA ARG A 138 0.62 -4.68 16.09
C ARG A 138 1.62 -4.47 17.23
N ALA A 139 1.70 -5.43 18.15
CA ALA A 139 2.65 -5.39 19.26
C ALA A 139 4.12 -5.37 18.78
N ALA A 140 4.44 -6.10 17.72
CA ALA A 140 5.78 -6.10 17.11
C ALA A 140 6.13 -4.72 16.51
N ALA A 141 5.17 -4.06 15.85
CA ALA A 141 5.35 -2.71 15.34
C ALA A 141 5.48 -1.68 16.47
N ASP A 142 4.59 -1.74 17.47
CA ASP A 142 4.57 -0.83 18.64
C ASP A 142 5.87 -0.87 19.44
N ALA A 143 6.58 -2.01 19.45
CA ALA A 143 7.89 -2.14 20.10
C ALA A 143 9.02 -1.35 19.39
N LEU A 144 8.82 -0.95 18.13
CA LEU A 144 9.84 -0.30 17.31
C LEU A 144 9.53 1.16 16.97
N ILE A 145 8.27 1.57 17.07
CA ILE A 145 7.85 2.96 16.83
C ILE A 145 7.84 3.76 18.14
N PRO A 146 7.84 5.10 18.08
CA PRO A 146 7.70 5.91 19.28
C PRO A 146 6.38 5.66 20.01
N ALA A 147 6.42 5.75 21.35
CA ALA A 147 5.24 5.64 22.19
C ALA A 147 4.17 6.69 21.86
N GLU A 148 2.93 6.37 22.24
CA GLU A 148 1.76 7.21 21.99
C GLU A 148 1.85 8.60 22.65
N GLY A 149 0.95 9.51 22.24
CA GLY A 149 0.80 10.84 22.85
C GLY A 149 1.57 11.96 22.16
N VAL A 150 2.27 11.69 21.06
CA VAL A 150 2.83 12.71 20.17
C VAL A 150 2.44 12.43 18.72
N PRO A 151 2.26 13.47 17.87
CA PRO A 151 1.99 13.27 16.46
C PRO A 151 3.13 12.52 15.77
N LEU A 152 2.79 11.62 14.85
CA LEU A 152 3.75 10.81 14.11
C LEU A 152 3.67 11.12 12.62
N LEU A 153 4.77 11.57 12.04
CA LEU A 153 4.96 11.70 10.58
C LEU A 153 5.67 10.44 10.07
N ALA A 154 5.08 9.76 9.10
CA ALA A 154 5.75 8.69 8.39
C ALA A 154 6.33 9.18 7.06
N ILE A 155 7.57 8.77 6.76
CA ILE A 155 8.22 9.07 5.48
C ILE A 155 8.64 7.76 4.82
N GLY A 156 8.24 7.55 3.56
CA GLY A 156 8.67 6.42 2.72
C GLY A 156 9.41 6.92 1.49
N PRO A 157 10.72 7.23 1.61
CA PRO A 157 11.43 7.97 0.56
C PRO A 157 12.07 7.09 -0.52
N GLY A 158 12.12 5.77 -0.29
CA GLY A 158 12.76 4.82 -1.19
C GLY A 158 12.07 4.73 -2.54
N ALA A 159 12.80 4.30 -3.57
CA ALA A 159 12.28 3.95 -4.89
C ALA A 159 13.18 2.93 -5.58
N ASP A 160 12.60 2.02 -6.35
CA ASP A 160 13.33 0.91 -7.01
C ASP A 160 14.07 1.34 -8.29
N TRP A 161 13.82 2.56 -8.75
CA TRP A 161 14.47 3.13 -9.92
C TRP A 161 14.78 4.60 -9.68
N MET A 162 15.99 5.03 -10.06
CA MET A 162 16.47 6.39 -9.78
C MET A 162 15.62 7.50 -10.41
N GLY A 163 14.91 7.21 -11.51
CA GLY A 163 13.95 8.13 -12.11
C GLY A 163 12.74 8.45 -11.21
N LYS A 164 12.47 7.62 -10.19
CA LYS A 164 11.42 7.88 -9.20
C LYS A 164 11.96 8.44 -7.88
N VAL A 165 13.28 8.56 -7.71
CA VAL A 165 13.87 9.06 -6.45
C VAL A 165 13.69 10.57 -6.35
N TRP A 166 12.89 11.01 -5.37
CA TRP A 166 12.77 12.41 -5.02
C TRP A 166 13.93 12.85 -4.10
N PRO A 167 14.56 14.02 -4.31
CA PRO A 167 15.74 14.43 -3.55
C PRO A 167 15.56 14.39 -2.03
N SER A 168 16.54 13.79 -1.34
CA SER A 168 16.57 13.56 0.12
C SER A 168 16.34 14.83 0.94
N GLU A 169 16.91 15.96 0.52
CA GLU A 169 16.80 17.25 1.21
C GLU A 169 15.35 17.77 1.22
N ARG A 170 14.53 17.34 0.26
CA ARG A 170 13.13 17.73 0.19
C ARG A 170 12.30 17.01 1.25
N TYR A 171 12.56 15.73 1.49
CA TYR A 171 11.97 15.01 2.62
C TYR A 171 12.38 15.64 3.95
N ALA A 172 13.65 16.02 4.11
CA ALA A 172 14.11 16.75 5.30
C ALA A 172 13.41 18.10 5.47
N LYS A 173 13.21 18.86 4.39
CA LYS A 173 12.44 20.12 4.43
C LYS A 173 10.98 19.89 4.85
N ILE A 174 10.33 18.82 4.35
CA ILE A 174 8.98 18.44 4.80
C ILE A 174 8.98 18.11 6.29
N ALA A 175 9.90 17.26 6.75
CA ALA A 175 9.99 16.87 8.15
C ALA A 175 10.15 18.08 9.07
N VAL A 176 11.12 18.96 8.79
CA VAL A 176 11.35 20.20 9.56
C VAL A 176 10.11 21.09 9.59
N ALA A 177 9.47 21.31 8.44
CA ALA A 177 8.32 22.22 8.34
C ALA A 177 7.05 21.67 9.00
N LEU A 178 6.92 20.35 9.14
CA LEU A 178 5.75 19.73 9.76
C LEU A 178 5.92 19.50 11.27
N VAL A 179 7.07 18.97 11.71
CA VAL A 179 7.28 18.59 13.13
C VAL A 179 8.07 19.60 13.97
N GLY A 180 8.69 20.59 13.32
CA GLY A 180 9.40 21.68 13.96
C GLY A 180 8.45 22.72 14.58
N ASP A 181 9.03 23.72 15.25
CA ASP A 181 8.31 24.76 15.97
C ASP A 181 7.35 25.53 15.03
N GLY A 182 6.07 25.66 15.42
CA GLY A 182 5.01 26.27 14.61
C GLY A 182 4.52 25.42 13.44
N GLY A 183 4.98 24.17 13.31
CA GLY A 183 4.46 23.20 12.35
C GLY A 183 3.15 22.55 12.80
N PRO A 184 2.32 22.03 11.87
CA PRO A 184 1.04 21.38 12.22
C PRO A 184 1.21 20.08 13.05
N LEU A 185 2.41 19.50 13.09
CA LEU A 185 2.76 18.33 13.90
C LEU A 185 3.84 18.69 14.93
N GLU A 186 3.86 19.93 15.41
CA GLU A 186 4.85 20.43 16.38
C GLU A 186 5.02 19.46 17.57
N GLY A 187 6.27 19.26 18.00
CA GLY A 187 6.59 18.30 19.05
C GLY A 187 6.55 16.83 18.60
N GLY A 188 6.07 16.56 17.39
CA GLY A 188 5.94 15.23 16.82
C GLY A 188 7.26 14.54 16.50
N ARG A 189 7.14 13.25 16.16
CA ARG A 189 8.25 12.37 15.77
C ARG A 189 8.10 11.91 14.34
N VAL A 190 9.21 11.44 13.77
CA VAL A 190 9.26 10.91 12.41
C VAL A 190 9.65 9.44 12.46
N ILE A 191 8.92 8.60 11.74
CA ILE A 191 9.40 7.26 11.37
C ILE A 191 9.74 7.28 9.88
N VAL A 192 10.85 6.66 9.52
CA VAL A 192 11.20 6.48 8.11
C VAL A 192 11.11 4.99 7.80
N VAL A 193 10.18 4.63 6.92
CA VAL A 193 9.95 3.25 6.46
C VAL A 193 10.62 3.04 5.11
N GLY A 194 10.80 1.79 4.70
CA GLY A 194 11.43 1.47 3.42
C GLY A 194 12.30 0.23 3.46
N ASP A 195 13.05 0.03 2.38
CA ASP A 195 14.17 -0.90 2.31
C ASP A 195 15.50 -0.12 2.34
N ASP A 196 16.61 -0.80 2.08
CA ASP A 196 17.95 -0.20 2.10
C ASP A 196 18.12 1.00 1.14
N ASN A 197 17.33 1.05 0.06
CA ASN A 197 17.31 2.17 -0.88
C ASN A 197 16.83 3.50 -0.26
N ALA A 198 16.20 3.47 0.91
CA ALA A 198 15.72 4.65 1.63
C ALA A 198 16.74 5.21 2.65
N ARG A 199 17.88 4.54 2.88
CA ARG A 199 18.84 4.89 3.95
C ARG A 199 19.43 6.29 3.82
N GLU A 200 19.78 6.71 2.60
CA GLU A 200 20.35 8.04 2.37
C GLU A 200 19.35 9.14 2.80
N ALA A 201 18.11 9.06 2.30
CA ALA A 201 17.06 10.00 2.66
C ALA A 201 16.72 9.95 4.15
N ALA A 202 16.70 8.75 4.75
CA ALA A 202 16.50 8.58 6.18
C ALA A 202 17.57 9.32 7.00
N HIS A 203 18.84 9.20 6.59
CA HIS A 203 19.96 9.89 7.24
C HIS A 203 19.86 11.41 7.10
N VAL A 204 19.52 11.92 5.92
CA VAL A 204 19.33 13.36 5.68
C VAL A 204 18.19 13.92 6.56
N VAL A 205 17.07 13.21 6.68
CA VAL A 205 15.96 13.56 7.59
C VAL A 205 16.40 13.48 9.06
N ARG A 206 17.18 12.47 9.44
CA ARG A 206 17.69 12.31 10.81
C ARG A 206 18.57 13.48 11.25
N LEU A 207 19.39 13.99 10.33
CA LEU A 207 20.30 15.11 10.58
C LEU A 207 19.61 16.48 10.58
N SER A 208 18.42 16.61 9.97
CA SER A 208 17.69 17.88 9.92
C SER A 208 16.84 18.17 11.15
N LEU A 209 16.72 17.21 12.09
CA LEU A 209 15.89 17.31 13.28
C LEU A 209 16.69 17.09 14.58
N PRO A 210 16.20 17.57 15.73
CA PRO A 210 16.82 17.29 17.03
C PRO A 210 17.04 15.80 17.28
N ARG A 211 18.09 15.47 18.05
CA ARG A 211 18.39 14.08 18.42
C ARG A 211 17.15 13.42 19.04
N ASN A 212 16.87 12.17 18.64
CA ASN A 212 15.75 11.32 19.11
C ASN A 212 14.35 11.66 18.55
N ARG A 213 14.25 12.55 17.56
CA ARG A 213 12.98 12.81 16.84
C ARG A 213 12.69 11.85 15.69
N VAL A 214 13.69 11.14 15.18
CA VAL A 214 13.56 10.29 13.98
C VAL A 214 13.93 8.85 14.31
N THR A 215 13.07 7.92 13.91
CA THR A 215 13.27 6.47 14.03
C THR A 215 13.40 5.86 12.65
N GLU A 216 14.55 5.27 12.36
CA GLU A 216 14.85 4.60 11.08
C GLU A 216 14.39 3.14 11.17
N LEU A 217 13.45 2.76 10.29
CA LEU A 217 12.79 1.45 10.28
C LEU A 217 13.03 0.68 8.98
N GLN A 218 13.93 1.15 8.11
CA GLN A 218 14.25 0.48 6.85
C GLN A 218 14.71 -0.96 7.09
N GLY A 219 14.03 -1.94 6.48
CA GLY A 219 14.33 -3.36 6.65
C GLY A 219 14.16 -3.90 8.07
N ARG A 220 13.53 -3.14 8.99
CA ARG A 220 13.31 -3.54 10.39
C ARG A 220 11.88 -4.00 10.68
N LEU A 221 10.95 -3.74 9.76
CA LEU A 221 9.56 -4.13 9.85
C LEU A 221 9.20 -5.02 8.65
N GLY A 222 8.48 -6.10 8.92
CA GLY A 222 7.72 -6.82 7.91
C GLY A 222 6.56 -5.95 7.39
N ARG A 223 5.95 -6.34 6.27
CA ARG A 223 4.95 -5.49 5.61
C ARG A 223 3.71 -5.20 6.44
N LEU A 224 3.16 -6.20 7.13
CA LEU A 224 2.00 -5.99 7.99
C LEU A 224 2.37 -5.20 9.27
N GLU A 225 3.60 -5.34 9.77
CA GLU A 225 4.11 -4.51 10.86
C GLU A 225 4.26 -3.06 10.40
N THR A 226 4.68 -2.84 9.14
CA THR A 226 4.68 -1.51 8.52
C THR A 226 3.26 -0.95 8.37
N VAL A 227 2.25 -1.74 7.97
CA VAL A 227 0.84 -1.29 7.98
C VAL A 227 0.43 -0.87 9.39
N ALA A 228 0.77 -1.66 10.42
CA ALA A 228 0.48 -1.33 11.81
C ALA A 228 1.14 -0.01 12.24
N ALA A 229 2.42 0.17 11.93
CA ALA A 229 3.17 1.39 12.21
C ALA A 229 2.61 2.62 11.48
N LEU A 230 2.25 2.47 10.20
CA LEU A 230 1.67 3.53 9.38
C LEU A 230 0.28 3.93 9.88
N GLY A 231 -0.53 2.98 10.37
CA GLY A 231 -1.84 3.27 10.97
C GLY A 231 -1.77 4.16 12.22
N ARG A 232 -0.58 4.37 12.79
CA ARG A 232 -0.33 5.31 13.90
C ARG A 232 0.05 6.71 13.44
N ALA A 233 0.39 6.89 12.17
CA ALA A 233 0.85 8.15 11.63
C ALA A 233 -0.32 9.12 11.40
N ALA A 234 -0.12 10.39 11.75
CA ALA A 234 -1.03 11.48 11.42
C ALA A 234 -0.96 11.84 9.91
N LEU A 235 0.18 11.57 9.29
CA LEU A 235 0.43 11.79 7.88
C LEU A 235 1.55 10.87 7.39
N TYR A 236 1.41 10.37 6.17
CA TYR A 236 2.49 9.76 5.41
C TYR A 236 2.88 10.61 4.21
N VAL A 237 4.20 10.77 3.98
CA VAL A 237 4.76 11.39 2.77
C VAL A 237 5.78 10.46 2.13
N GLY A 238 5.60 10.08 0.87
CA GLY A 238 6.52 9.14 0.21
C GLY A 238 6.47 9.16 -1.30
N ALA A 239 7.38 8.42 -1.93
CA ALA A 239 7.39 8.22 -3.38
C ALA A 239 6.35 7.19 -3.82
N ASP A 240 5.98 7.21 -5.10
CA ASP A 240 5.20 6.16 -5.76
C ASP A 240 5.90 4.79 -5.66
N THR A 241 5.58 4.07 -4.58
CA THR A 241 6.16 2.79 -4.16
C THR A 241 5.18 2.01 -3.30
N LEU A 242 5.49 0.72 -3.10
CA LEU A 242 4.78 -0.17 -2.20
C LEU A 242 4.47 0.43 -0.81
N TRP A 243 5.38 1.24 -0.26
CA TRP A 243 5.22 1.84 1.07
C TRP A 243 4.06 2.84 1.12
N THR A 244 3.82 3.53 0.00
CA THR A 244 2.68 4.42 -0.17
C THR A 244 1.38 3.64 -0.23
N ASP A 245 1.35 2.51 -0.94
CA ASP A 245 0.17 1.63 -0.98
C ASP A 245 -0.13 1.05 0.41
N LEU A 246 0.90 0.66 1.17
CA LEU A 246 0.73 0.19 2.55
C LEU A 246 0.18 1.29 3.47
N ALA A 247 0.58 2.55 3.28
CA ALA A 247 0.03 3.68 4.04
C ALA A 247 -1.44 3.91 3.70
N VAL A 248 -1.81 3.79 2.42
CA VAL A 248 -3.22 3.82 1.99
C VAL A 248 -4.01 2.69 2.65
N ALA A 249 -3.50 1.45 2.62
CA ALA A 249 -4.17 0.30 3.23
C ALA A 249 -4.22 0.34 4.76
N ALA A 250 -3.34 1.11 5.40
CA ALA A 250 -3.38 1.40 6.83
C ALA A 250 -4.43 2.46 7.21
N GLY A 251 -5.05 3.13 6.21
CA GLY A 251 -5.98 4.24 6.43
C GLY A 251 -5.29 5.55 6.82
N THR A 252 -3.97 5.65 6.61
CA THR A 252 -3.20 6.85 6.92
C THR A 252 -3.51 7.95 5.89
N PRO A 253 -3.59 9.23 6.29
CA PRO A 253 -3.58 10.32 5.32
C PRO A 253 -2.28 10.32 4.50
N VAL A 254 -2.37 10.24 3.18
CA VAL A 254 -1.21 10.06 2.28
C VAL A 254 -1.02 11.26 1.36
N VAL A 255 0.22 11.75 1.29
CA VAL A 255 0.72 12.59 0.20
C VAL A 255 1.84 11.84 -0.51
N ALA A 256 1.64 11.54 -1.79
CA ALA A 256 2.60 10.78 -2.58
C ALA A 256 3.23 11.65 -3.67
N VAL A 257 4.55 11.56 -3.84
CA VAL A 257 5.28 12.28 -4.88
C VAL A 257 5.39 11.44 -6.14
N PHE A 258 5.01 12.04 -7.27
CA PHE A 258 4.96 11.39 -8.58
C PHE A 258 5.83 12.13 -9.61
N GLY A 259 6.32 11.36 -10.59
CA GLY A 259 7.06 11.85 -11.75
C GLY A 259 6.77 10.97 -12.95
N PRO A 260 7.62 10.01 -13.32
CA PRO A 260 7.43 9.24 -14.56
C PRO A 260 6.24 8.25 -14.54
N SER A 261 5.58 8.05 -13.40
CA SER A 261 4.50 7.06 -13.22
C SER A 261 3.12 7.69 -13.23
N ASP A 262 2.11 6.89 -13.58
CA ASP A 262 0.73 7.36 -13.76
C ASP A 262 -0.02 7.41 -12.42
N GLU A 263 -0.31 8.62 -11.95
CA GLU A 263 -1.07 8.86 -10.72
C GLU A 263 -2.59 8.75 -10.88
N VAL A 264 -3.10 8.64 -12.11
CA VAL A 264 -4.54 8.46 -12.36
C VAL A 264 -4.92 7.00 -12.09
N GLU A 265 -4.12 6.06 -12.58
CA GLU A 265 -4.40 4.63 -12.44
C GLU A 265 -3.89 4.05 -11.10
N HIS A 266 -2.79 4.59 -10.56
CA HIS A 266 -2.09 4.06 -9.37
C HIS A 266 -1.81 5.14 -8.31
N GLY A 267 -2.60 6.23 -8.30
CA GLY A 267 -2.50 7.25 -7.28
C GLY A 267 -2.80 6.71 -5.87
N PRO A 268 -2.45 7.45 -4.81
CA PRO A 268 -2.80 7.05 -3.46
C PRO A 268 -4.33 7.19 -3.28
N TRP A 269 -5.04 6.06 -3.18
CA TRP A 269 -6.50 6.06 -3.03
C TRP A 269 -6.94 6.87 -1.80
N GLY A 270 -7.78 7.89 -2.01
CA GLY A 270 -8.21 8.81 -0.95
C GLY A 270 -7.11 9.77 -0.45
N GLY A 271 -5.90 9.72 -1.01
CA GLY A 271 -4.78 10.61 -0.72
C GLY A 271 -4.59 11.69 -1.78
N ILE A 272 -3.43 12.36 -1.73
CA ILE A 272 -3.04 13.40 -2.70
C ILE A 272 -1.77 12.97 -3.44
N ALA A 273 -1.86 12.77 -4.75
CA ALA A 273 -0.69 12.68 -5.61
C ALA A 273 -0.17 14.08 -5.97
N VAL A 274 1.14 14.27 -5.92
CA VAL A 274 1.79 15.54 -6.27
C VAL A 274 2.88 15.31 -7.30
N ARG A 275 2.70 15.91 -8.48
CA ARG A 275 3.63 15.88 -9.61
C ARG A 275 4.31 17.23 -9.84
N GLY A 276 5.48 17.20 -10.48
CA GLY A 276 6.15 18.38 -11.04
C GLY A 276 5.37 19.03 -12.19
N PRO A 277 6.00 19.92 -12.97
CA PRO A 277 5.37 20.50 -14.16
C PRO A 277 5.21 19.50 -15.31
N ARG A 278 6.06 18.47 -15.40
CA ARG A 278 6.05 17.49 -16.50
C ARG A 278 4.95 16.43 -16.34
N SER A 279 4.17 16.23 -17.39
CA SER A 279 3.27 15.10 -17.60
C SER A 279 4.03 13.79 -17.85
N VAL A 280 3.35 12.65 -17.71
CA VAL A 280 3.91 11.32 -18.01
C VAL A 280 4.44 11.24 -19.45
N ASP A 281 3.71 11.82 -20.41
CA ASP A 281 4.11 11.82 -21.82
C ASP A 281 5.36 12.67 -22.07
N GLU A 282 5.54 13.76 -21.33
CA GLU A 282 6.79 14.54 -21.41
C GLU A 282 7.99 13.78 -20.83
N PHE A 283 7.79 12.97 -19.77
CA PHE A 283 8.82 12.04 -19.31
C PHE A 283 9.18 11.01 -20.38
N ARG A 284 8.18 10.41 -21.04
CA ARG A 284 8.39 9.42 -22.12
C ARG A 284 9.04 10.02 -23.37
N LYS A 285 8.86 11.31 -23.66
CA LYS A 285 9.58 11.96 -24.77
C LYS A 285 11.09 12.00 -24.53
N ILE A 286 11.52 12.10 -23.27
CA ILE A 286 12.94 12.13 -22.88
C ILE A 286 13.48 10.71 -22.64
N ASP A 287 12.68 9.87 -21.98
CA ASP A 287 13.02 8.50 -21.61
C ASP A 287 11.86 7.57 -22.01
N PRO A 288 11.79 7.12 -23.28
CA PRO A 288 10.63 6.38 -23.81
C PRO A 288 10.27 5.11 -23.05
N ASN A 289 11.27 4.46 -22.45
CA ASN A 289 11.08 3.20 -21.72
C ASN A 289 11.10 3.40 -20.19
N LEU A 290 11.28 4.64 -19.71
CA LEU A 290 11.34 4.97 -18.28
C LEU A 290 12.29 4.05 -17.51
N ASN A 291 13.48 3.84 -18.07
CA ASN A 291 14.47 2.92 -17.53
C ASN A 291 15.90 3.46 -17.56
N GLN A 292 16.08 4.72 -17.98
CA GLN A 292 17.39 5.34 -18.04
C GLN A 292 17.82 5.89 -16.68
N ALA A 293 19.11 6.18 -16.56
CA ALA A 293 19.72 6.72 -15.35
C ALA A 293 19.51 8.24 -15.21
N ILE A 294 18.25 8.70 -15.30
CA ILE A 294 17.89 10.12 -15.28
C ILE A 294 17.14 10.43 -13.97
N LEU A 295 17.54 11.51 -13.29
CA LEU A 295 16.91 11.97 -12.04
C LEU A 295 15.65 12.79 -12.34
N HIS A 296 14.60 12.09 -12.79
CA HIS A 296 13.36 12.71 -13.26
C HIS A 296 12.60 13.49 -12.19
N MET A 297 12.81 13.28 -10.90
CA MET A 297 12.03 13.96 -9.85
C MET A 297 12.59 15.33 -9.42
N HIS A 298 13.69 15.81 -10.01
CA HIS A 298 14.33 17.08 -9.60
C HIS A 298 13.50 18.34 -9.86
N ASP A 299 12.45 18.29 -10.67
CA ASP A 299 11.58 19.44 -10.97
C ASP A 299 10.34 19.54 -10.06
N LEU A 300 10.12 18.58 -9.15
CA LEU A 300 9.04 18.63 -8.16
C LEU A 300 9.48 19.35 -6.86
N PRO A 301 9.10 20.62 -6.62
CA PRO A 301 9.56 21.35 -5.44
C PRO A 301 8.89 20.88 -4.14
N ALA A 302 9.66 20.89 -3.03
CA ALA A 302 9.17 20.56 -1.69
C ALA A 302 7.96 21.40 -1.25
N ASP A 303 7.89 22.67 -1.63
CA ASP A 303 6.80 23.56 -1.21
C ASP A 303 5.44 23.14 -1.78
N ARG A 304 5.42 22.46 -2.93
CA ARG A 304 4.17 21.92 -3.50
C ARG A 304 3.66 20.76 -2.65
N VAL A 305 4.57 19.87 -2.24
CA VAL A 305 4.26 18.72 -1.37
C VAL A 305 3.88 19.19 0.03
N LEU A 306 4.56 20.20 0.57
CA LEU A 306 4.26 20.78 1.87
C LEU A 306 2.85 21.39 1.93
N ARG A 307 2.42 22.09 0.86
CA ARG A 307 1.04 22.61 0.79
C ARG A 307 0.01 21.48 0.81
N ALA A 308 0.22 20.43 0.02
CA ALA A 308 -0.66 19.26 0.02
C ALA A 308 -0.73 18.60 1.41
N ALA A 309 0.42 18.44 2.07
CA ALA A 309 0.50 17.89 3.43
C ALA A 309 -0.30 18.72 4.44
N LYS A 310 -0.14 20.05 4.44
CA LYS A 310 -0.90 20.94 5.33
C LYS A 310 -2.39 20.88 5.07
N THR A 311 -2.81 20.91 3.81
CA THR A 311 -4.24 20.78 3.44
C THR A 311 -4.85 19.47 3.92
N LEU A 312 -4.09 18.37 3.89
CA LEU A 312 -4.60 17.07 4.33
C LEU A 312 -4.72 17.01 5.86
N LEU A 313 -3.74 17.54 6.59
CA LEU A 313 -3.77 17.65 8.06
C LEU A 313 -4.94 18.51 8.55
N GLU A 314 -5.17 19.67 7.93
CA GLU A 314 -6.29 20.58 8.25
C GLU A 314 -7.66 19.90 8.09
N LYS A 315 -7.81 19.01 7.10
CA LYS A 315 -9.05 18.24 6.89
C LYS A 315 -9.25 17.15 7.95
N GLY A 316 -8.16 16.52 8.41
CA GLY A 316 -8.19 15.50 9.46
C GLY A 316 -8.72 16.05 10.78
N ASP A 317 -8.25 17.23 11.18
CA ASP A 317 -8.63 17.89 12.43
C ASP A 317 -10.13 18.26 12.49
N GLY A 318 -10.72 18.60 11.33
CA GLY A 318 -12.16 18.90 11.24
C GLY A 318 -13.10 17.71 11.44
N THR A 319 -12.58 16.48 11.31
CA THR A 319 -13.36 15.24 11.48
C THR A 319 -13.31 14.73 12.92
N LEU A 320 -12.19 14.95 13.61
CA LEU A 320 -12.02 14.62 15.04
C LEU A 320 -12.82 15.54 15.98
N GLN A 321 -13.25 16.73 15.52
CA GLN A 321 -14.12 17.63 16.30
C GLN A 321 -15.63 17.35 16.13
N ARG A 322 -16.03 16.38 15.30
CA ARG A 322 -17.45 16.10 14.99
C ARG A 322 -17.92 14.68 15.32
N SER A 323 -17.07 13.88 15.97
CA SER A 323 -17.40 12.54 16.48
C SER A 323 -17.62 12.54 17.99
#